data_AF-A0A5B8BV45-F1
#
_entry.id   AF-A0A5B8BV45-F1
#
_cell.length_a   1.000
_cell.length_b   1.000
_cell.length_c   1.000
_cell.angle_alpha   90.00
_cell.angle_beta   90.00
_cell.angle_gamma   90.00
#
_symmetry.space_group_name_H-M   'P 1'
#
loop_
_entity.id
_entity.type
_entity.pdbx_description
1 polymer ?
#
loop_
_entity_poly.entity_id
_entity_poly.type
_entity_poly.pdbx_seq_one_letter_code
_entity_poly.pdbx_strand_id
1 'polypeptide(L)'
;MARRAEIIFRADHFATRLTFMVHRPRRAQGRPCPWFEAAHYTPPRPRLARPGLRAVWRVEEGRAEYLFTSLEELAHFQAVWGQRVLPRPRQLAQAHGMAAVNGVWLSRMAKPNWPRRQAFLRWLARHDAPFRALMAELAV
;
A
#
# COMPACT_ATOMS: atom_id res chain seq x y z
N MET A 1 -1.70 -23.23 0.74
CA MET A 1 -0.67 -22.17 0.76
C MET A 1 -0.71 -21.54 2.13
N ALA A 2 0.42 -21.52 2.86
CA ALA A 2 0.48 -20.84 4.15
C ALA A 2 0.38 -19.32 3.93
N ARG A 3 -0.36 -18.65 4.81
CA ARG A 3 -0.47 -17.19 4.88
C ARG A 3 -0.07 -16.76 6.28
N ARG A 4 0.71 -15.70 6.37
CA ARG A 4 1.17 -15.13 7.64
C ARG A 4 1.03 -13.62 7.57
N ALA A 5 0.63 -13.02 8.68
CA ALA A 5 0.62 -11.58 8.85
C ALA A 5 1.23 -11.26 10.21
N GLU A 6 2.14 -10.29 10.24
CA GLU A 6 2.79 -9.84 11.47
C GLU A 6 3.13 -8.36 11.37
N ILE A 7 3.16 -7.69 12.53
CA ILE A 7 3.68 -6.33 12.63
C ILE A 7 5.15 -6.43 13.02
N ILE A 8 6.01 -5.87 12.18
CA ILE A 8 7.45 -5.76 12.42
C ILE A 8 7.85 -4.30 12.57
N PHE A 9 9.00 -4.04 13.17
CA PHE A 9 9.56 -2.70 13.32
C PHE A 9 10.85 -2.59 12.51
N ARG A 10 10.93 -1.58 11.64
CA ARG A 10 12.11 -1.37 10.76
C ARG A 10 12.59 0.07 10.81
N ALA A 11 13.92 0.24 10.85
CA ALA A 11 14.59 1.54 10.77
C ALA A 11 14.61 2.06 9.32
N ASP A 12 15.00 1.19 8.38
CA ASP A 12 15.05 1.47 6.95
C ASP A 12 13.90 0.77 6.23
N HIS A 13 12.87 1.53 5.86
CA HIS A 13 12.05 1.20 4.70
C HIS A 13 11.14 2.37 4.33
N PHE A 14 11.41 3.00 3.20
CA PHE A 14 10.44 3.92 2.59
C PHE A 14 10.23 3.71 1.09
N ALA A 15 10.89 2.70 0.53
CA ALA A 15 10.70 2.32 -0.86
C ALA A 15 10.19 0.88 -0.92
N THR A 16 9.09 0.56 -0.22
CA THR A 16 8.25 -0.48 -0.83
C THR A 16 7.75 0.08 -2.17
N ARG A 17 7.57 -0.77 -3.17
CA ARG A 17 7.14 -0.31 -4.49
C ARG A 17 5.74 0.34 -4.44
N LEU A 18 4.98 0.07 -3.37
CA LEU A 18 3.67 0.65 -3.07
C LEU A 18 3.78 1.98 -2.30
N THR A 19 4.73 2.08 -1.36
CA THR A 19 4.98 3.30 -0.55
C THR A 19 5.30 4.50 -1.40
N PHE A 20 6.14 4.33 -2.42
CA PHE A 20 6.48 5.40 -3.34
C PHE A 20 5.29 5.91 -4.17
N MET A 21 4.22 5.10 -4.30
CA MET A 21 3.00 5.48 -5.01
C MET A 21 2.04 6.24 -4.12
N VAL A 22 1.73 5.70 -2.94
CA VAL A 22 0.74 6.27 -2.02
C VAL A 22 1.24 7.54 -1.36
N HIS A 23 2.54 7.59 -1.06
CA HIS A 23 3.19 8.69 -0.37
C HIS A 23 4.00 9.58 -1.32
N ARG A 24 3.54 9.85 -2.54
CA ARG A 24 4.15 10.86 -3.43
C ARG A 24 3.09 11.86 -3.88
N PRO A 25 3.29 13.17 -3.67
CA PRO A 25 2.32 14.17 -4.11
C PRO A 25 2.36 14.32 -5.65
N ARG A 26 1.23 14.64 -6.30
CA ARG A 26 1.24 15.26 -7.64
C ARG A 26 0.46 16.58 -7.65
N ARG A 27 1.13 17.62 -8.15
CA ARG A 27 0.60 18.93 -8.57
C ARG A 27 0.21 18.97 -10.05
N ALA A 28 -0.20 17.86 -10.65
CA ALA A 28 -0.46 17.85 -12.08
C ALA A 28 -1.94 17.59 -12.35
N GLN A 29 -2.56 18.59 -12.97
CA GLN A 29 -3.85 18.53 -13.67
C GLN A 29 -5.11 18.72 -12.81
N GLY A 30 -5.01 19.46 -11.69
CA GLY A 30 -6.18 20.12 -11.09
C GLY A 30 -7.28 19.20 -10.55
N ARG A 31 -6.96 17.94 -10.21
CA ARG A 31 -7.90 17.01 -9.54
C ARG A 31 -7.56 16.87 -8.06
N PRO A 32 -8.57 16.85 -7.17
CA PRO A 32 -8.35 16.66 -5.74
C PRO A 32 -7.84 15.24 -5.49
N CYS A 33 -6.57 15.17 -5.10
CA CYS A 33 -6.04 14.03 -4.38
C CYS A 33 -6.18 14.37 -2.89
N PRO A 34 -6.68 13.49 -2.02
CA PRO A 34 -6.87 13.80 -0.60
C PRO A 34 -5.59 14.28 0.13
N TRP A 35 -4.41 14.04 -0.44
CA TRP A 35 -3.11 14.50 0.06
C TRP A 35 -2.61 15.83 -0.53
N PHE A 36 -3.37 16.44 -1.44
CA PHE A 36 -3.03 17.67 -2.16
C PHE A 36 -3.45 18.95 -1.42
N GLU A 37 -4.58 18.87 -0.71
CA GLU A 37 -5.18 19.98 0.04
C GLU A 37 -4.60 20.10 1.46
N ALA A 38 -3.73 19.18 1.86
CA ALA A 38 -3.04 19.24 3.15
C ALA A 38 -2.11 20.46 3.20
N ALA A 39 -2.34 21.35 4.17
CA ALA A 39 -1.56 22.57 4.38
C ALA A 39 -0.06 22.32 4.67
N HIS A 40 0.32 21.09 4.98
CA HIS A 40 1.70 20.66 5.21
C HIS A 40 2.13 19.61 4.17
N TYR A 41 3.02 20.02 3.27
CA TYR A 41 3.49 19.26 2.10
C TYR A 41 4.58 18.23 2.46
N THR A 42 4.19 17.15 3.12
CA THR A 42 4.93 15.89 3.07
C THR A 42 3.87 14.80 3.14
N PRO A 43 3.70 13.94 2.11
CA PRO A 43 2.82 12.78 2.25
C PRO A 43 3.25 12.08 3.53
N PRO A 44 2.33 11.75 4.46
CA PRO A 44 2.73 11.38 5.81
C PRO A 44 3.67 10.20 5.67
N ARG A 45 4.95 10.43 5.95
CA ARG A 45 5.90 9.33 6.11
C ARG A 45 5.24 8.45 7.16
N PRO A 46 5.03 7.14 6.88
CA PRO A 46 4.44 6.20 7.83
C PRO A 46 4.88 6.53 9.24
N ARG A 47 3.96 6.90 10.15
CA ARG A 47 4.37 7.51 11.42
C ARG A 47 5.34 6.59 12.17
N LEU A 48 6.26 7.20 12.90
CA LEU A 48 7.20 6.43 13.72
C LEU A 48 6.41 5.75 14.83
N ALA A 49 6.55 4.43 14.93
CA ALA A 49 5.93 3.66 16.01
C ALA A 49 6.85 3.60 17.25
N ARG A 50 8.16 3.78 17.05
CA ARG A 50 9.18 3.91 18.10
C ARG A 50 10.24 4.93 17.63
N PRO A 51 11.11 5.44 18.51
CA PRO A 51 12.23 6.28 18.09
C PRO A 51 13.01 5.63 16.93
N GLY A 52 12.97 6.27 15.76
CA GLY A 52 13.64 5.78 14.54
C GLY A 52 13.04 4.54 13.88
N LEU A 53 12.00 3.90 14.43
CA LEU A 53 11.41 2.68 13.85
C LEU A 53 9.96 2.89 13.41
N ARG A 54 9.61 2.31 12.26
CA ARG A 54 8.25 2.31 11.71
C ARG A 54 7.64 0.94 11.90
N ALA A 55 6.35 0.93 12.24
CA ALA A 55 5.56 -0.28 12.16
C ALA A 55 5.31 -0.62 10.70
N VAL A 56 5.59 -1.86 10.33
CA VAL A 56 5.34 -2.42 9.01
C VAL A 56 4.49 -3.66 9.20
N TRP A 57 3.33 -3.68 8.57
CA TRP A 57 2.54 -4.89 8.45
C TRP A 57 3.06 -5.72 7.30
N ARG A 58 3.73 -6.81 7.65
CA ARG A 58 4.28 -7.79 6.72
C ARG A 58 3.26 -8.88 6.50
N VAL A 59 2.88 -9.08 5.25
CA VAL A 59 1.96 -10.13 4.84
C VAL A 59 2.64 -11.05 3.84
N GLU A 60 2.64 -12.34 4.14
CA GLU A 60 3.18 -13.39 3.29
C GLU A 60 2.04 -14.25 2.72
N GLU A 61 2.10 -14.52 1.40
CA GLU A 61 1.26 -15.51 0.73
C GLU A 61 2.14 -16.42 -0.14
N GLY A 62 2.44 -17.62 0.36
CA GLY A 62 3.38 -18.52 -0.29
C GLY A 62 4.79 -17.92 -0.35
N ARG A 63 5.29 -17.62 -1.56
CA ARG A 63 6.60 -16.97 -1.78
C ARG A 63 6.51 -15.45 -1.97
N ALA A 64 5.30 -14.89 -1.96
CA ALA A 64 5.09 -13.46 -2.14
C ALA A 64 5.05 -12.76 -0.78
N GLU A 65 5.73 -11.62 -0.69
CA GLU A 65 5.72 -10.73 0.47
C GLU A 65 5.14 -9.38 0.08
N TYR A 66 4.26 -8.86 0.93
CA TYR A 66 3.67 -7.53 0.83
C TYR A 66 3.93 -6.78 2.13
N LEU A 67 4.41 -5.56 2.01
CA LEU A 67 4.74 -4.70 3.15
C LEU A 67 3.83 -3.48 3.08
N PHE A 68 3.10 -3.25 4.16
CA PHE A 68 2.23 -2.10 4.33
C PHE A 68 2.72 -1.27 5.51
N THR A 69 2.80 0.02 5.31
CA THR A 69 3.27 0.99 6.30
C THR A 69 2.19 2.02 6.63
N SER A 70 1.07 1.98 5.92
CA SER A 70 -0.08 2.86 6.13
C SER A 70 -1.39 2.16 5.73
N LEU A 71 -2.53 2.67 6.20
CA LEU A 71 -3.84 2.15 5.80
C LEU A 71 -4.19 2.51 4.35
N GLU A 72 -3.62 3.59 3.86
CA GLU A 72 -3.72 4.06 2.49
C GLU A 72 -3.04 3.09 1.52
N GLU A 73 -1.87 2.56 1.88
CA GLU A 73 -1.20 1.51 1.13
C GLU A 73 -2.06 0.25 1.05
N LEU A 74 -2.62 -0.19 2.17
CA LEU A 74 -3.52 -1.33 2.20
C LEU A 74 -4.76 -1.09 1.32
N ALA A 75 -5.39 0.07 1.43
CA ALA A 75 -6.57 0.43 0.64
C ALA A 75 -6.24 0.48 -0.86
N HIS A 76 -5.11 1.08 -1.24
CA HIS A 76 -4.68 1.13 -2.64
C HIS A 76 -4.44 -0.29 -3.19
N PHE A 77 -3.74 -1.13 -2.44
CA PHE A 77 -3.52 -2.52 -2.81
C PHE A 77 -4.84 -3.26 -3.01
N GLN A 78 -5.78 -3.14 -2.06
CA GLN A 78 -7.11 -3.75 -2.14
C GLN A 78 -7.89 -3.26 -3.36
N ALA A 79 -7.86 -1.96 -3.66
CA ALA A 79 -8.54 -1.38 -4.82
C ALA A 79 -7.99 -1.92 -6.16
N VAL A 80 -6.67 -2.07 -6.29
CA VAL A 80 -6.06 -2.59 -7.53
C VAL A 80 -6.22 -4.10 -7.64
N TRP A 81 -5.91 -4.84 -6.58
CA TRP A 81 -6.05 -6.30 -6.56
C TRP A 81 -7.50 -6.76 -6.66
N GLY A 82 -8.44 -5.91 -6.24
CA GLY A 82 -9.88 -6.08 -6.33
C GLY A 82 -10.46 -5.82 -7.73
N GLN A 83 -9.65 -5.54 -8.74
CA GLN A 83 -10.14 -5.46 -10.11
C GLN A 83 -10.12 -6.84 -10.78
N ARG A 84 -11.25 -7.23 -11.40
CA ARG A 84 -11.35 -8.51 -12.13
C ARG A 84 -10.22 -8.65 -13.15
N VAL A 85 -9.98 -7.59 -13.91
CA VAL A 85 -8.84 -7.44 -14.80
C VAL A 85 -7.86 -6.48 -14.15
N LEU A 86 -6.60 -6.89 -13.97
CA LEU A 86 -5.58 -5.98 -13.42
C LEU A 86 -5.35 -4.82 -14.41
N PRO A 87 -5.31 -3.58 -13.92
CA PRO A 87 -5.02 -2.44 -14.77
C PRO A 87 -3.59 -2.55 -15.30
N ARG A 88 -3.37 -2.09 -16.54
CA ARG A 88 -2.02 -1.98 -17.07
C ARG A 88 -1.26 -0.91 -16.29
N PRO A 89 0.08 -1.02 -16.16
CA PRO A 89 0.94 0.04 -15.65
C PRO A 89 0.56 1.45 -16.12
N ARG A 90 0.37 1.62 -17.44
CA ARG A 90 -0.02 2.89 -18.07
C ARG A 90 -1.42 3.38 -17.69
N GLN A 91 -2.36 2.47 -17.40
CA GLN A 91 -3.73 2.82 -16.97
C GLN A 91 -3.74 3.29 -15.52
N LEU A 92 -3.05 2.59 -14.61
CA LEU A 92 -2.86 3.10 -13.24
C LEU A 92 -2.16 4.44 -13.24
N ALA A 93 -1.11 4.54 -14.03
CA ALA A 93 -0.40 5.77 -14.25
C ALA A 93 -1.28 6.92 -14.75
N GLN A 94 -2.18 6.68 -15.71
CA GLN A 94 -3.04 7.71 -16.26
C GLN A 94 -4.13 8.11 -15.26
N ALA A 95 -4.71 7.14 -14.54
CA ALA A 95 -5.69 7.39 -13.49
C ALA A 95 -5.12 8.22 -12.33
N HIS A 96 -3.84 8.03 -12.01
CA HIS A 96 -3.17 8.70 -10.89
C HIS A 96 -2.12 9.74 -11.32
N GLY A 97 -2.03 10.07 -12.61
CA GLY A 97 -1.03 10.99 -13.16
C GLY A 97 0.44 10.54 -13.05
N MET A 98 0.74 9.29 -12.69
CA MET A 98 2.09 8.80 -12.41
C MET A 98 2.51 7.60 -13.27
N ALA A 99 2.70 7.84 -14.58
CA ALA A 99 3.29 6.96 -15.61
C ALA A 99 4.29 5.91 -15.12
N ALA A 100 5.39 6.36 -14.53
CA ALA A 100 6.52 5.51 -14.20
C ALA A 100 6.37 4.78 -12.85
N VAL A 101 5.66 5.39 -11.90
CA VAL A 101 5.62 4.94 -10.50
C VAL A 101 4.78 3.67 -10.33
N ASN A 102 3.62 3.64 -11.01
CA ASN A 102 2.68 2.53 -10.90
C ASN A 102 3.13 1.27 -11.66
N GLY A 103 4.04 1.41 -12.63
CA GLY A 103 4.54 0.29 -13.41
C GLY A 103 5.49 -0.62 -12.66
N VAL A 104 6.27 -0.08 -11.71
CA VAL A 104 7.30 -0.86 -11.00
C VAL A 104 6.68 -1.80 -9.98
N TRP A 105 5.61 -1.40 -9.30
CA TRP A 105 4.94 -2.28 -8.34
C TRP A 105 4.14 -3.37 -9.03
N LEU A 106 3.28 -3.01 -10.00
CA LEU A 106 2.47 -3.96 -10.77
C LEU A 106 3.33 -4.94 -11.56
N SER A 107 4.47 -4.51 -12.11
CA SER A 107 5.33 -5.43 -12.88
C SER A 107 5.90 -6.55 -12.02
N ARG A 108 6.15 -6.28 -10.73
CA ARG A 108 6.92 -7.17 -9.87
C ARG A 108 6.11 -7.90 -8.79
N MET A 109 4.85 -7.55 -8.59
CA MET A 109 3.94 -8.31 -7.72
C MET A 109 3.59 -9.66 -8.36
N ALA A 110 3.31 -10.67 -7.52
CA ALA A 110 2.69 -11.90 -8.00
C ALA A 110 1.31 -11.57 -8.59
N LYS A 111 0.97 -12.17 -9.74
CA LYS A 111 -0.31 -11.92 -10.44
C LYS A 111 -1.13 -13.20 -10.51
N PRO A 112 -1.57 -13.76 -9.37
CA PRO A 112 -2.43 -14.92 -9.40
C PRO A 112 -3.77 -14.59 -10.07
N ASN A 113 -4.50 -15.61 -10.47
CA ASN A 113 -5.81 -15.45 -11.09
C ASN A 113 -6.81 -14.74 -10.15
N TRP A 114 -7.89 -14.21 -10.74
CA TRP A 114 -8.88 -13.42 -10.01
C TRP A 114 -9.47 -14.11 -8.76
N PRO A 115 -9.89 -15.40 -8.81
CA PRO A 115 -10.39 -16.09 -7.61
C PRO A 115 -9.36 -16.15 -6.46
N ARG A 116 -8.08 -16.39 -6.78
CA ARG A 116 -7.02 -16.41 -5.77
C ARG A 116 -6.79 -15.03 -5.16
N ARG A 117 -6.77 -13.96 -5.97
CA ARG A 117 -6.70 -12.57 -5.47
C ARG A 117 -7.87 -12.26 -4.54
N GLN A 118 -9.08 -12.66 -4.90
CA GLN A 118 -10.27 -12.48 -4.05
C GLN A 118 -10.19 -13.26 -2.74
N ALA A 119 -9.72 -14.51 -2.78
CA ALA A 119 -9.51 -15.30 -1.58
C ALA A 119 -8.43 -14.72 -0.67
N PHE A 120 -7.41 -14.06 -1.25
CA PHE A 120 -6.38 -13.34 -0.49
C PHE A 120 -6.94 -12.05 0.13
N LEU A 121 -7.68 -11.24 -0.63
CA LEU A 121 -8.30 -10.02 -0.14
C LEU A 121 -9.30 -10.25 1.00
N ARG A 122 -10.12 -11.32 0.90
CA ARG A 122 -11.00 -11.74 2.01
C ARG A 122 -10.22 -12.18 3.24
N TRP A 123 -9.04 -12.78 3.05
CA TRP A 123 -8.18 -13.15 4.17
C TRP A 123 -7.56 -11.90 4.80
N LEU A 124 -7.02 -10.96 4.00
CA LEU A 124 -6.48 -9.69 4.46
C LEU A 124 -7.50 -8.93 5.32
N ALA A 125 -8.75 -8.79 4.85
CA ALA A 125 -9.80 -8.07 5.58
C ALA A 125 -10.16 -8.68 6.95
N ARG A 126 -9.85 -9.96 7.18
CA ARG A 126 -10.06 -10.63 8.49
C ARG A 126 -8.84 -10.53 9.42
N HIS A 127 -7.69 -10.13 8.90
CA HIS A 127 -6.41 -10.14 9.63
C HIS A 127 -5.77 -8.75 9.70
N ASP A 128 -6.39 -7.71 9.12
CA ASP A 128 -5.88 -6.33 9.15
C ASP A 128 -6.24 -5.58 10.45
N ALA A 129 -7.09 -6.15 11.31
CA ALA A 129 -7.55 -5.50 12.55
C ALA A 129 -6.41 -5.04 13.48
N PRO A 130 -5.37 -5.88 13.78
CA PRO A 130 -4.24 -5.42 14.61
C PRO A 130 -3.48 -4.26 13.97
N PHE A 131 -3.33 -4.28 12.64
CA PHE A 131 -2.67 -3.21 11.92
C PHE A 131 -3.49 -1.92 11.93
N ARG A 132 -4.81 -2.01 11.74
CA ARG A 132 -5.73 -0.86 11.85
C ARG A 132 -5.72 -0.24 13.23
N ALA A 133 -5.75 -1.05 14.28
CA ALA A 133 -5.66 -0.56 15.66
C ALA A 133 -4.36 0.21 15.89
N LEU A 134 -3.22 -0.36 15.49
CA LEU A 134 -1.93 0.31 15.61
C LEU A 134 -1.87 1.61 14.80
N MET A 135 -2.36 1.61 13.55
CA MET A 135 -2.35 2.83 12.74
C MET A 135 -3.27 3.92 13.33
N ALA A 136 -4.36 3.54 14.00
CA ALA A 136 -5.22 4.48 14.71
C ALA A 136 -4.54 5.07 15.96
N GLU A 137 -3.83 4.25 16.74
CA GLU A 137 -3.01 4.73 17.87
C GLU A 137 -1.94 5.70 17.42
N LEU A 138 -1.27 5.39 16.32
CA LEU A 138 -0.26 6.29 15.76
C LEU A 138 -0.87 7.55 15.15
N ALA A 139 -2.17 7.60 14.84
CA ALA A 139 -2.85 8.73 14.21
C ALA A 139 -3.15 9.91 15.17
N VAL A 140 -3.10 9.65 16.49
CA VAL A 140 -3.11 10.64 17.58
C VAL A 140 -1.77 11.39 17.63
#